data_AF-A0A841LEL0-F1
#
_entry.id   AF-A0A841LEL0-F1
#
_cell.length_a   1.000
_cell.length_b   1.000
_cell.length_c   1.000
_cell.angle_alpha   90.00
_cell.angle_beta   90.00
_cell.angle_gamma   90.00
#
_symmetry.space_group_name_H-M   'P 1'
#
loop_
_entity.id
_entity.type
_entity.pdbx_description
1 polymer ?
#
loop_
_entity_poly.entity_id
_entity_poly.type
_entity_poly.pdbx_seq_one_letter_code
_entity_poly.pdbx_strand_id
1 'polypeptide(L)' 'MTTARDSIYAGYRYPPEVICYAVWLYFRYPLSLRMVEELLAARGIEVSY' A
#
# COMPACT_ATOMS: atom_id res chain seq x y z
N MET A 1 18.24 -17.47 5.63
CA MET A 1 16.89 -17.82 6.12
C MET A 1 16.03 -16.58 6.11
N THR A 2 15.30 -16.32 5.02
CA THR A 2 14.11 -15.47 5.09
C THR A 2 13.07 -16.23 4.31
N THR A 3 12.15 -16.86 5.05
CA THR A 3 10.99 -17.53 4.49
C THR A 3 10.30 -16.53 3.58
N ALA A 4 10.30 -16.81 2.27
CA ALA A 4 9.30 -16.27 1.39
C ALA A 4 7.98 -16.82 1.92
N ARG A 5 7.39 -16.11 2.88
CA ARG A 5 5.96 -16.21 3.15
C ARG A 5 5.34 -16.07 1.79
N ASP A 6 4.68 -17.11 1.31
CA ASP A 6 3.92 -17.13 0.06
C ASP A 6 3.43 -15.71 -0.20
N SER A 7 4.04 -15.04 -1.18
CA SER A 7 3.78 -13.63 -1.40
C SER A 7 2.32 -13.55 -1.78
N ILE A 8 1.42 -13.24 -0.84
CA ILE A 8 -0.02 -13.07 -1.06
C ILE A 8 -0.25 -11.98 -2.14
N TYR A 9 0.80 -11.19 -2.39
CA TYR A 9 0.88 -10.13 -3.38
C TYR A 9 1.76 -10.50 -4.60
N ALA A 10 2.09 -11.78 -4.83
CA ALA A 10 2.80 -12.24 -6.02
C ALA A 10 1.99 -11.88 -7.28
N GLY A 11 2.52 -10.98 -8.10
CA GLY A 11 1.85 -10.49 -9.31
C GLY A 11 1.19 -9.11 -9.19
N TYR A 12 1.21 -8.49 -8.00
CA TYR A 12 0.80 -7.09 -7.86
C TYR A 12 1.94 -6.15 -8.28
N ARG A 13 1.57 -5.04 -8.94
CA ARG A 13 2.52 -4.00 -9.39
C ARG A 13 3.23 -3.29 -8.24
N TYR A 14 2.64 -3.34 -7.05
CA TYR A 14 3.13 -2.65 -5.86
C TYR A 14 3.65 -3.64 -4.81
N PRO A 15 4.72 -3.27 -4.07
CA PRO A 15 5.22 -4.11 -3.00
C PRO A 15 4.16 -4.31 -1.90
N PRO A 16 4.20 -5.44 -1.18
CA PRO A 16 3.23 -5.78 -0.13
C PRO A 16 3.16 -4.71 0.98
N GLU A 17 4.27 -4.03 1.26
CA GLU A 17 4.36 -2.97 2.27
C GLU A 17 3.46 -1.77 1.93
N VAL A 18 3.34 -1.44 0.65
CA VAL A 18 2.49 -0.36 0.14
C VAL A 18 1.02 -0.70 0.32
N ILE A 19 0.65 -1.93 -0.05
CA ILE A 19 -0.73 -2.40 0.00
C ILE A 19 -1.19 -2.50 1.46
N CYS A 20 -0.37 -3.08 2.34
CA CYS A 20 -0.65 -3.11 3.78
C CYS A 20 -0.78 -1.70 4.37
N TYR A 21 0.07 -0.76 3.95
CA TYR A 21 0.01 0.61 4.46
C TYR A 21 -1.26 1.36 4.00
N ALA A 22 -1.64 1.22 2.73
CA ALA A 22 -2.87 1.81 2.19
C ALA A 22 -4.11 1.26 2.91
N VAL A 23 -4.18 -0.07 3.10
CA VAL A 23 -5.28 -0.73 3.83
C VAL A 23 -5.30 -0.29 5.29
N TRP A 24 -4.13 -0.19 5.93
CA TRP A 24 -4.03 0.24 7.32
C TRP A 24 -4.50 1.69 7.51
N LEU A 25 -4.08 2.61 6.62
CA LEU A 25 -4.54 4.00 6.66
C LEU A 25 -6.06 4.09 6.48
N TYR A 26 -6.61 3.36 5.51
CA TYR A 26 -8.04 3.33 5.24
C TYR A 26 -8.85 2.80 6.42
N PHE A 27 -8.33 1.79 7.13
CA PHE A 27 -9.02 1.20 8.28
C PHE A 27 -8.85 2.01 9.58
N ARG A 28 -7.68 2.63 9.77
CA ARG A 28 -7.31 3.32 11.02
C ARG A 28 -7.88 4.74 11.09
N TYR A 29 -8.08 5.38 9.96
CA TYR A 29 -8.56 6.75 9.87
C TYR A 29 -9.68 6.84 8.84
N PRO A 30 -10.70 7.69 9.05
CA PRO A 30 -11.71 8.00 8.04
C PRO A 30 -11.12 8.89 6.93
N LEU A 31 -10.05 8.42 6.27
CA LEU A 31 -9.36 9.10 5.19
C LEU A 31 -10.11 8.85 3.88
N SER A 32 -10.33 9.90 3.10
CA SER A 32 -10.75 9.76 1.71
C SER A 32 -9.64 9.09 0.89
N LEU A 33 -10.02 8.40 -0.19
CA LEU A 33 -9.09 7.70 -1.08
C LEU A 33 -7.96 8.63 -1.56
N ARG A 34 -8.29 9.88 -1.93
CA ARG A 34 -7.30 10.91 -2.28
C ARG A 34 -6.28 11.20 -1.21
N MET A 35 -6.68 11.24 0.05
CA MET A 35 -5.75 11.51 1.15
C MET A 35 -4.79 10.33 1.35
N VAL A 36 -5.26 9.11 1.08
CA VAL A 36 -4.41 7.91 1.04
C VAL A 36 -3.43 7.97 -0.14
N GLU A 37 -3.89 8.36 -1.33
CA GLU A 37 -3.04 8.57 -2.51
C GLU A 37 -1.94 9.60 -2.25
N GLU A 38 -2.27 10.75 -1.67
CA GLU A 38 -1.30 11.80 -1.31
C GLU A 38 -0.26 11.31 -0.28
N LEU A 39 -0.66 10.47 0.67
CA LEU A 39 0.25 9.86 1.65
C LEU A 39 1.18 8.82 1.02
N LEU A 40 0.68 8.08 0.04
CA LEU A 40 1.51 7.17 -0.76
C LEU A 40 2.48 7.97 -1.66
N ALA A 41 1.99 9.04 -2.29
CA ALA A 41 2.80 9.94 -3.13
C ALA A 41 3.90 10.64 -2.33
N ALA A 42 3.63 11.06 -1.08
CA ALA A 42 4.64 11.60 -0.16
C ALA A 42 5.76 10.59 0.18
N ARG A 43 5.52 9.29 0.00
CA ARG A 43 6.53 8.22 0.12
C ARG A 43 7.18 7.85 -1.21
N GLY A 44 6.90 8.59 -2.28
CA GLY A 44 7.39 8.34 -3.63
C GLY A 44 6.63 7.23 -4.37
N ILE A 45 5.45 6.85 -3.89
CA ILE A 45 4.60 5.85 -4.54
C ILE A 45 3.45 6.59 -5.23
N GLU A 46 3.64 6.88 -6.51
CA GLU A 46 2.63 7.54 -7.33
C GLU A 46 1.58 6.52 -7.78
N VAL A 47 0.42 6.52 -7.12
CA VAL A 47 -0.74 5.73 -7.54
C VAL A 47 -1.55 6.62 -8.47
N SER A 48 -1.44 6.37 -9.77
CA SER A 48 -2.35 6.95 -10.77
C SER A 48 -3.37 5.89 -11.20
N TYR A 49 -4.63 6.30 -11.36
CA TYR A 49 -5.75 5.46 -11.80
C TYR A 49 -5.56 4.90 -13.21
#